data_AF-A0A923Z2J5-F1
#
_entry.id   AF-A0A923Z2J5-F1
#
_cell.length_a   1.000
_cell.length_b   1.000
_cell.length_c   1.000
_cell.angle_alpha   90.00
_cell.angle_beta   90.00
_cell.angle_gamma   90.00
#
_symmetry.space_group_name_H-M   'P 1'
#
loop_
_entity.id
_entity.type
_entity.pdbx_description
1 polymer ?
#
loop_
_entity_poly.entity_id
_entity_poly.type
_entity_poly.pdbx_seq_one_letter_code
_entity_poly.pdbx_strand_id
1 'polypeptide(L)' 'MTFTAAARVAARLAATLGWSPDAFWAATPAELRLALGLDLDPAAVPAAAADLARLKEAFPDGQAR' A
#
# COMPACT_ATOMS: atom_id res chain seq x y z
N MET A 1 -26.29 -8.45 -3.17
CA MET A 1 -25.02 -8.88 -3.79
C MET A 1 -24.96 -10.40 -3.74
N THR A 2 -24.69 -11.08 -4.85
CA THR A 2 -24.42 -12.54 -4.82
C THR A 2 -22.93 -12.77 -4.58
N PHE A 3 -22.58 -13.95 -4.07
CA PHE A 3 -21.18 -14.34 -3.87
C PHE A 3 -20.38 -14.24 -5.19
N THR A 4 -20.95 -14.71 -6.30
CA THR A 4 -20.33 -14.62 -7.63
C THR A 4 -20.03 -13.19 -8.05
N ALA A 5 -20.94 -12.24 -7.75
CA ALA A 5 -20.70 -10.84 -8.06
C ALA A 5 -19.51 -10.28 -7.25
N ALA A 6 -19.44 -10.58 -5.96
CA ALA A 6 -18.33 -10.17 -5.10
C ALA A 6 -17.00 -10.79 -5.54
N ALA A 7 -16.99 -12.09 -5.89
CA ALA A 7 -15.80 -12.79 -6.38
C ALA A 7 -15.26 -12.19 -7.70
N ARG A 8 -16.14 -11.74 -8.61
CA ARG A 8 -15.71 -11.07 -9.85
C ARG A 8 -15.07 -9.71 -9.59
N VAL A 9 -15.53 -8.98 -8.58
CA VAL A 9 -14.91 -7.72 -8.15
C VAL A 9 -13.54 -8.00 -7.54
N ALA A 10 -13.45 -8.94 -6.61
CA ALA A 10 -12.19 -9.34 -5.98
C ALA A 10 -11.14 -9.77 -7.02
N ALA A 11 -11.51 -10.59 -8.00
CA ALA A 11 -10.61 -11.02 -9.08
C ALA A 11 -10.06 -9.85 -9.91
N ARG A 12 -10.87 -8.83 -10.18
CA ARG A 12 -10.42 -7.63 -10.89
C ARG A 12 -9.44 -6.81 -10.06
N LEU A 13 -9.71 -6.64 -8.77
CA LEU A 13 -8.83 -5.91 -7.85
C LEU A 13 -7.47 -6.60 -7.72
N ALA A 14 -7.47 -7.93 -7.54
CA ALA A 14 -6.23 -8.71 -7.51
C ALA A 14 -5.42 -8.53 -8.80
N ALA A 15 -6.09 -8.58 -9.97
CA ALA A 15 -5.42 -8.36 -11.26
C ALA A 15 -4.85 -6.93 -11.40
N THR A 16 -5.56 -5.90 -10.93
CA THR A 16 -5.05 -4.52 -10.96
C THR A 16 -3.85 -4.30 -10.03
N LEU A 17 -3.78 -5.04 -8.93
CA LEU A 17 -2.67 -5.01 -7.98
C LEU A 17 -1.50 -5.92 -8.40
N GLY A 18 -1.66 -6.73 -9.45
CA GLY A 18 -0.67 -7.74 -9.86
C GLY A 18 -0.54 -8.91 -8.89
N TRP A 19 -1.55 -9.14 -8.04
CA TRP A 19 -1.53 -10.18 -7.01
C TRP A 19 -2.04 -11.52 -7.56
N SER A 20 -1.41 -12.61 -7.13
CA SER A 20 -1.97 -13.95 -7.31
C SER A 20 -3.23 -14.12 -6.43
N PRO A 21 -4.09 -15.12 -6.74
CA PRO A 21 -5.24 -15.43 -5.88
C PRO A 21 -4.83 -15.69 -4.43
N ASP A 22 -3.75 -16.43 -4.19
CA ASP A 22 -3.26 -16.75 -2.86
C ASP A 22 -2.83 -15.49 -2.10
N ALA A 23 -2.12 -14.57 -2.77
CA ALA A 23 -1.72 -13.30 -2.16
C ALA A 23 -2.94 -12.44 -1.78
N PHE A 24 -3.96 -12.39 -2.63
CA PHE A 24 -5.18 -11.63 -2.36
C PHE A 24 -5.96 -12.20 -1.15
N TRP A 25 -6.10 -13.52 -1.06
CA TRP A 25 -6.83 -14.14 0.06
C TRP A 25 -6.05 -14.16 1.37
N ALA A 26 -4.72 -14.08 1.32
CA ALA A 26 -3.88 -13.94 2.50
C ALA A 26 -3.86 -12.51 3.07
N ALA A 27 -4.15 -11.50 2.24
CA ALA A 27 -4.12 -10.10 2.65
C ALA A 27 -5.24 -9.77 3.64
N THR A 28 -4.90 -9.00 4.66
CA THR A 28 -5.85 -8.45 5.62
C THR A 28 -6.68 -7.32 4.98
N PRO A 29 -7.87 -7.00 5.52
CA PRO A 29 -8.64 -5.86 5.05
C PRO A 29 -7.88 -4.52 5.11
N ALA A 30 -6.99 -4.34 6.10
CA ALA A 30 -6.17 -3.14 6.23
C ALA A 30 -5.12 -3.05 5.12
N GLU A 31 -4.42 -4.15 4.83
CA GLU A 31 -3.45 -4.21 3.72
C GLU A 31 -4.12 -3.98 2.36
N LEU A 32 -5.33 -4.52 2.17
CA LEU A 32 -6.08 -4.30 0.94
C LEU A 32 -6.47 -2.82 0.75
N ARG A 33 -6.90 -2.14 1.82
CA ARG A 33 -7.20 -0.70 1.76
C ARG A 33 -5.96 0.13 1.43
N LEU A 34 -4.84 -0.20 2.05
CA LEU A 34 -3.54 0.44 1.79
C LEU A 34 -3.11 0.24 0.33
N ALA A 35 -3.18 -1.00 -0.19
CA ALA A 35 -2.81 -1.33 -1.56
C ALA A 35 -3.69 -0.62 -2.60
N LEU A 36 -4.97 -0.40 -2.27
CA LEU A 36 -5.91 0.36 -3.10
C LEU A 36 -5.79 1.88 -2.92
N GLY A 37 -4.89 2.35 -2.04
CA GLY A 37 -4.72 3.77 -1.75
C GLY A 37 -5.93 4.41 -1.05
N LEU A 38 -6.82 3.62 -0.46
CA LEU A 38 -8.05 4.11 0.19
C LEU A 38 -7.79 4.80 1.53
N ASP A 39 -6.62 4.57 2.11
CA ASP A 39 -6.15 5.22 3.33
C ASP A 39 -5.23 6.42 3.05
N LEU A 40 -4.98 6.75 1.78
CA LEU A 40 -4.21 7.93 1.42
C LEU A 40 -5.11 9.16 1.50
N ASP A 41 -4.66 10.18 2.24
CA ASP A 41 -5.24 11.51 2.14
C ASP A 41 -4.94 12.04 0.71
N PRO A 42 -5.96 12.37 -0.11
CA PRO A 42 -5.74 12.89 -1.46
C PRO A 42 -4.98 14.22 -1.47
N ALA A 43 -4.92 14.94 -0.33
CA ALA A 43 -4.13 16.15 -0.16
C ALA A 43 -2.71 15.87 0.37
N ALA A 44 -2.38 14.64 0.75
CA ALA A 44 -1.03 14.30 1.19
C ALA A 44 -0.06 14.34 0.01
N VAL A 45 0.91 15.25 0.09
CA VAL A 45 2.03 15.30 -0.85
C VAL A 45 3.02 14.19 -0.51
N PRO A 46 3.29 13.24 -1.41
CA PRO A 46 4.30 12.20 -1.18
C PRO A 46 5.66 12.85 -0.90
N ALA A 47 6.40 12.32 0.07
CA ALA A 47 7.75 12.78 0.35
C ALA A 47 8.62 12.62 -0.91
N ALA A 48 9.28 13.70 -1.31
CA ALA A 48 10.22 13.68 -2.41
C ALA A 48 11.58 13.13 -1.97
N ALA A 49 12.43 12.78 -2.93
CA ALA A 49 13.80 12.36 -2.64
C ALA A 49 14.58 13.40 -1.82
N ALA A 50 14.29 14.70 -2.01
CA ALA A 50 14.89 15.78 -1.24
C ALA A 50 14.41 15.82 0.23
N ASP A 51 13.16 15.46 0.50
CA ASP A 51 12.65 15.33 1.87
C ASP A 51 13.34 14.17 2.59
N LEU A 52 13.50 13.03 1.90
CA LEU A 52 14.23 11.88 2.43
C LEU A 52 15.70 12.20 2.68
N ALA A 53 16.36 12.92 1.78
CA ALA A 53 17.75 13.36 1.97
C ALA A 53 17.90 14.25 3.22
N ARG A 54 17.01 15.23 3.39
CA ARG A 54 16.97 16.09 4.60
C ARG A 54 16.75 15.28 5.88
N LEU A 55 15.86 14.28 5.84
CA LEU A 55 15.62 13.41 6.99
C LEU A 55 16.88 12.60 7.36
N LYS A 56 17.59 12.05 6.38
CA LYS A 56 18.85 11.30 6.61
C LYS A 56 19.96 12.17 7.18
N GLU A 57 20.05 13.44 6.77
CA GLU A 57 21.02 14.40 7.32
C GLU A 57 20.66 14.80 8.76
N ALA A 58 19.38 15.02 9.03
CA ALA A 58 18.89 15.41 10.36
C ALA A 58 18.96 14.26 11.38
N PHE A 59 18.82 13.02 10.94
CA PHE A 59 18.82 11.81 11.76
C PHE A 59 19.80 10.78 11.19
N PRO A 60 21.12 11.00 11.34
CA PRO A 60 22.11 10.05 10.87
C PRO A 60 21.98 8.72 11.63
N ASP A 61 21.96 7.62 10.89
CA ASP A 61 21.91 6.29 11.47
C ASP A 61 23.20 6.02 12.27
N GLY A 62 23.10 6.02 13.60
CA GLY A 62 24.13 5.59 14.53
C GLY A 62 25.32 6.55 14.71
N GLN A 63 25.43 7.14 15.92
CA GLN A 63 26.75 7.23 16.53
C GLN A 63 27.11 5.80 16.95
N ALA A 64 27.89 5.11 16.12
CA ALA A 64 28.57 3.89 16.55
C ALA A 64 29.42 4.25 17.76
N ARG A 65 29.04 3.71 18.93
CA ARG A 65 29.85 3.79 20.14
C ARG A 65 31.22 3.15 19.91
#